data_AF-A0A8I1MH55-F1
#
_entry.id   AF-A0A8I1MH55-F1
#
_cell.length_a   1.000
_cell.length_b   1.000
_cell.length_c   1.000
_cell.angle_alpha   90.00
_cell.angle_beta   90.00
_cell.angle_gamma   90.00
#
_symmetry.space_group_name_H-M   'P 1'
#
loop_
_entity.id
_entity.type
_entity.pdbx_description
1 polymer ?
#
loop_
_entity_poly.entity_id
_entity_poly.type
_entity_poly.pdbx_seq_one_letter_code
_entity_poly.pdbx_strand_id
1 'polypeptide(L)'
;MGLLIVILLGIAILLLILSFRKTKQSQTHTDQQLEQLTLTIGQEMNELNDRIRTLEIDAAITAEKSGVLGLDSPERKDLRNMIDMHKRGYSFESIAGRMKGYTQQEVEQMLAPYTKKKDEGSMMA
;
A
#
# COMPACT_ATOMS: atom_id res chain seq x y z
N MET A 1 66.55 11.59 -14.93
CA MET A 1 65.44 10.67 -15.23
C MET A 1 64.73 10.15 -13.96
N GLY A 2 65.44 9.68 -12.93
CA GLY A 2 64.80 9.11 -11.72
C GLY A 2 63.91 10.05 -10.89
N LEU A 3 64.27 11.33 -10.74
CA LEU A 3 63.50 12.30 -9.94
C LEU A 3 62.09 12.55 -10.49
N LEU A 4 61.96 12.63 -11.82
CA LEU A 4 60.66 12.82 -12.49
C LEU A 4 59.73 11.63 -12.26
N ILE A 5 60.28 10.41 -12.24
CA ILE A 5 59.52 9.19 -11.98
C ILE A 5 58.98 9.19 -10.55
N VAL A 6 59.78 9.61 -9.56
CA VAL A 6 59.36 9.69 -8.16
C VAL A 6 58.23 10.70 -7.96
N ILE A 7 58.33 11.88 -8.58
CA ILE A 7 57.29 12.91 -8.50
C ILE A 7 56.00 12.44 -9.18
N LEU A 8 56.11 11.84 -10.37
CA LEU A 8 54.95 11.31 -11.10
C LEU A 8 54.25 10.20 -10.31
N LEU A 9 55.02 9.31 -9.69
CA LEU A 9 54.49 8.24 -8.83
C LEU A 9 53.77 8.82 -7.61
N GLY A 10 54.34 9.84 -6.97
CA GLY A 10 53.70 10.52 -5.82
C GLY A 10 52.37 11.17 -6.20
N ILE A 11 52.32 11.85 -7.35
CA ILE A 11 51.08 12.45 -7.88
C ILE A 11 50.05 11.38 -8.19
N ALA A 12 50.45 10.26 -8.81
CA ALA A 12 49.54 9.16 -9.13
C ALA A 12 48.92 8.55 -7.86
N ILE A 13 49.72 8.33 -6.80
CA ILE A 13 49.22 7.82 -5.52
C ILE A 13 48.22 8.80 -4.89
N LEU A 14 48.52 10.10 -4.92
CA LEU A 14 47.60 11.14 -4.42
C LEU A 14 46.27 11.16 -5.18
N LEU A 15 46.33 11.12 -6.51
CA LEU A 15 45.14 11.06 -7.37
C LEU A 15 44.33 9.78 -7.11
N LEU A 16 45.00 8.65 -6.88
CA LEU A 16 44.35 7.39 -6.58
C LEU A 16 43.55 7.47 -5.27
N ILE A 17 44.15 8.02 -4.21
CA ILE A 17 43.48 8.20 -2.91
C ILE A 17 42.27 9.13 -3.05
N LEU A 18 42.42 10.24 -3.76
CA LEU A 18 41.31 11.18 -4.01
C LEU A 18 40.19 10.55 -4.84
N SER A 19 40.54 9.74 -5.83
CA SER A 19 39.58 9.01 -6.67
C SER A 19 38.72 8.06 -5.82
N PHE A 20 39.34 7.23 -5.00
CA PHE A 20 38.59 6.28 -4.16
C PHE A 20 37.66 6.99 -3.16
N ARG A 21 38.05 8.13 -2.60
CA ARG A 21 37.17 8.90 -1.69
C ARG A 21 35.97 9.49 -2.42
N LYS A 22 36.20 10.11 -3.58
CA LYS A 22 35.13 10.74 -4.37
C LYS A 22 34.14 9.71 -4.92
N THR A 23 34.63 8.56 -5.39
CA THR A 23 33.79 7.47 -5.91
C THR A 23 32.91 6.87 -4.80
N LYS A 24 33.47 6.60 -3.62
CA LYS A 24 32.69 6.07 -2.49
C LYS A 24 31.58 7.04 -2.05
N GLN A 25 31.89 8.33 -1.92
CA GLN A 25 30.89 9.35 -1.56
C GLN A 25 29.77 9.48 -2.60
N SER A 26 30.11 9.41 -3.89
CA SER A 26 29.14 9.48 -4.98
C SER A 26 28.23 8.24 -5.03
N GLN A 27 28.79 7.06 -4.78
CA GLN A 27 28.02 5.81 -4.71
C GLN A 27 27.03 5.87 -3.54
N THR A 28 27.49 6.20 -2.33
CA THR A 28 26.60 6.28 -1.15
C THR A 28 25.48 7.28 -1.33
N HIS A 29 25.73 8.43 -1.95
CA HIS A 29 24.69 9.44 -2.20
C HIS A 29 23.69 8.98 -3.27
N THR A 30 24.13 8.22 -4.27
CA THR A 30 23.25 7.67 -5.30
C THR A 30 22.37 6.55 -4.73
N ASP A 31 22.97 5.65 -3.95
CA ASP A 31 22.26 4.55 -3.30
C ASP A 31 21.21 5.06 -2.31
N GLN A 32 21.53 6.09 -1.52
CA GLN A 32 20.58 6.72 -0.59
C GLN A 32 19.40 7.38 -1.31
N GLN A 33 19.64 8.07 -2.43
CA GLN A 33 18.56 8.66 -3.22
C GLN A 33 17.66 7.59 -3.86
N LEU A 34 18.25 6.49 -4.34
CA LEU A 34 17.51 5.36 -4.88
C LEU A 34 16.67 4.65 -3.82
N GLU A 35 17.21 4.47 -2.61
CA GLU A 35 16.49 3.92 -1.46
C GLU A 35 15.32 4.82 -1.08
N GLN A 36 15.55 6.12 -0.93
CA GLN A 36 14.49 7.09 -0.65
C GLN A 36 13.40 7.08 -1.73
N LEU A 37 13.78 7.11 -3.00
CA LEU A 37 12.83 7.06 -4.10
C LEU A 37 11.99 5.77 -4.08
N THR A 38 12.63 4.63 -3.84
CA THR A 38 11.95 3.33 -3.78
C THR A 38 10.97 3.29 -2.61
N LEU A 39 11.36 3.82 -1.44
CA LEU A 39 10.49 3.94 -0.28
C LEU A 39 9.30 4.86 -0.57
N THR A 40 9.53 6.05 -1.14
CA THR A 40 8.47 7.00 -1.48
C THR A 40 7.50 6.42 -2.50
N ILE A 41 7.98 5.83 -3.59
CA ILE A 41 7.11 5.21 -4.60
C ILE A 41 6.31 4.05 -3.98
N GLY A 42 6.94 3.22 -3.16
CA GLY A 42 6.26 2.12 -2.47
C GLY A 42 5.14 2.62 -1.56
N GLN A 43 5.39 3.69 -0.80
CA GLN A 43 4.40 4.34 0.06
C GLN A 43 3.25 4.94 -0.76
N GLU A 44 3.57 5.72 -1.80
CA GLU A 44 2.56 6.34 -2.68
C GLU A 44 1.70 5.29 -3.38
N MET A 45 2.28 4.19 -3.85
CA MET A 45 1.54 3.08 -4.46
C MET A 45 0.61 2.41 -3.45
N ASN A 46 1.07 2.24 -2.20
CA ASN A 46 0.25 1.67 -1.15
C ASN A 46 -0.93 2.59 -0.80
N GLU A 47 -0.69 3.90 -0.65
CA GLU A 47 -1.75 4.89 -0.44
C GLU A 47 -2.74 4.94 -1.60
N LEU A 48 -2.26 4.84 -2.84
CA LEU A 48 -3.10 4.78 -4.02
C LEU A 48 -3.99 3.54 -4.01
N ASN A 49 -3.44 2.37 -3.70
CA ASN A 49 -4.20 1.13 -3.56
C ASN A 49 -5.30 1.24 -2.50
N ASP A 50 -4.99 1.84 -1.35
CA ASP A 50 -5.96 2.07 -0.28
C ASP A 50 -7.09 3.01 -0.71
N ARG A 51 -6.75 4.07 -1.47
CA ARG A 51 -7.74 4.99 -2.06
C ARG A 51 -8.63 4.29 -3.08
N ILE A 52 -8.05 3.49 -3.98
CA ILE A 52 -8.80 2.72 -4.98
C ILE A 52 -9.77 1.76 -4.29
N ARG A 53 -9.29 0.99 -3.31
CA ARG A 53 -10.13 0.05 -2.54
C ARG A 53 -11.29 0.77 -1.84
N THR A 54 -11.02 1.93 -1.24
CA THR A 54 -12.05 2.77 -0.61
C THR A 54 -13.10 3.21 -1.64
N LEU A 55 -12.66 3.69 -2.82
CA LEU A 55 -13.55 4.10 -3.90
C LEU A 55 -14.39 2.95 -4.45
N GLU A 56 -13.83 1.75 -4.59
CA GLU A 56 -14.56 0.56 -5.03
C GLU A 56 -15.67 0.19 -4.05
N ILE A 57 -15.38 0.20 -2.75
CA ILE A 57 -16.37 -0.10 -1.71
C ILE A 57 -17.45 0.99 -1.69
N ASP A 58 -17.05 2.26 -1.77
CA ASP A 58 -17.96 3.38 -1.82
C ASP A 58 -18.88 3.32 -3.05
N ALA A 59 -18.35 2.97 -4.22
CA ALA A 59 -19.14 2.77 -5.42
C ALA A 59 -20.15 1.63 -5.25
N ALA A 60 -19.74 0.51 -4.64
CA ALA A 60 -20.64 -0.61 -4.33
C ALA A 60 -21.76 -0.19 -3.36
N ILE A 61 -21.44 0.55 -2.30
CA ILE A 61 -22.44 1.06 -1.36
C ILE A 61 -23.40 2.02 -2.07
N THR A 62 -22.89 2.93 -2.90
CA THR A 62 -23.74 3.88 -3.65
C THR A 62 -24.67 3.15 -4.61
N ALA A 63 -24.19 2.11 -5.29
CA ALA A 63 -25.01 1.29 -6.18
C ALA A 63 -26.12 0.55 -5.42
N GLU A 64 -25.81 -0.06 -4.28
CA GLU A 64 -26.77 -0.84 -3.51
C GLU A 64 -27.77 0.03 -2.76
N LYS A 65 -27.31 1.13 -2.16
CA LYS A 65 -28.12 2.04 -1.34
C LYS A 65 -28.66 3.21 -2.14
N SER A 66 -28.52 3.22 -3.47
CA SER A 66 -28.96 4.30 -4.39
C SER A 66 -28.57 5.71 -3.93
N GLY A 67 -27.39 5.85 -3.33
CA GLY A 67 -26.91 7.14 -2.80
C GLY A 67 -27.66 7.67 -1.57
N VAL A 68 -28.55 6.89 -0.94
CA VAL A 68 -29.28 7.29 0.28
C VAL A 68 -28.33 7.55 1.45
N LEU A 69 -27.22 6.81 1.51
CA LEU A 69 -26.16 7.04 2.48
C LEU A 69 -25.16 8.07 1.94
N GLY A 70 -25.13 9.25 2.55
CA GLY A 70 -24.14 10.29 2.23
C GLY A 70 -22.70 9.78 2.42
N LEU A 71 -21.78 10.26 1.58
CA LEU A 71 -20.38 9.80 1.53
C LEU A 71 -19.68 9.81 2.90
N ASP A 72 -20.00 10.79 3.74
CA ASP A 72 -19.38 11.01 5.06
C ASP A 72 -20.21 10.49 6.25
N SER A 73 -21.34 9.82 6.00
CA SER A 73 -22.19 9.36 7.09
C SER A 73 -21.48 8.32 7.98
N PRO A 74 -21.66 8.36 9.32
CA PRO A 74 -21.07 7.36 10.22
C PRO A 74 -21.44 5.93 9.83
N GLU A 75 -22.70 5.71 9.46
CA GLU A 75 -23.21 4.41 9.00
C GLU A 75 -22.51 3.92 7.72
N ARG A 76 -22.18 4.82 6.79
CA ARG A 76 -21.44 4.46 5.57
C ARG A 76 -20.00 4.09 5.87
N LYS A 77 -19.36 4.77 6.83
CA LYS A 77 -18.00 4.44 7.29
C LYS A 77 -17.98 3.07 7.96
N ASP A 78 -18.96 2.78 8.80
CA ASP A 78 -19.11 1.49 9.46
C ASP A 78 -19.32 0.38 8.44
N LEU A 79 -20.24 0.57 7.48
CA LEU A 79 -20.50 -0.38 6.42
C LEU A 79 -19.27 -0.62 5.54
N ARG A 80 -18.53 0.44 5.18
CA ARG A 80 -17.27 0.31 4.43
C ARG A 80 -16.25 -0.54 5.19
N ASN A 81 -16.10 -0.31 6.49
CA ASN A 81 -15.18 -1.08 7.33
C ASN A 81 -15.60 -2.55 7.40
N MET A 82 -16.90 -2.83 7.57
CA MET A 82 -17.41 -4.20 7.56
C MET A 82 -17.14 -4.91 6.23
N ILE A 83 -17.37 -4.23 5.10
CA ILE A 83 -17.11 -4.79 3.76
C ILE A 83 -15.63 -5.06 3.57
N ASP A 84 -14.75 -4.13 3.96
CA ASP A 84 -13.30 -4.32 3.86
C ASP A 84 -12.83 -5.52 4.72
N MET A 85 -13.33 -5.62 5.96
CA MET A 85 -13.02 -6.74 6.83
C MET A 85 -13.51 -8.07 6.25
N HIS A 86 -14.74 -8.13 5.75
CA HIS A 86 -15.26 -9.34 5.13
C HIS A 86 -14.44 -9.74 3.89
N LYS A 87 -14.05 -8.77 3.04
CA LYS A 87 -13.16 -9.01 1.88
C LYS A 87 -11.76 -9.51 2.29
N ARG A 88 -11.30 -9.21 3.51
CA ARG A 88 -10.05 -9.74 4.08
C ARG A 88 -10.20 -11.13 4.72
N GLY A 89 -11.40 -11.70 4.74
CA GLY A 89 -11.67 -13.04 5.26
C GLY A 89 -12.04 -13.11 6.75
N TYR A 90 -12.36 -11.98 7.37
CA TYR A 90 -12.90 -11.97 8.74
C TYR A 90 -14.30 -12.60 8.76
N SER A 91 -14.58 -13.44 9.78
CA SER A 91 -15.91 -13.99 10.01
C SER A 91 -16.88 -12.91 10.50
N PHE A 92 -18.19 -13.09 10.29
CA PHE A 92 -19.21 -12.17 10.78
C PHE A 92 -19.12 -11.93 12.29
N GLU A 93 -18.82 -12.98 13.07
CA GLU A 93 -18.58 -12.88 14.52
C GLU A 93 -17.39 -11.96 14.84
N SER A 94 -16.26 -12.15 14.15
CA SER A 94 -15.06 -11.33 14.37
C SER A 94 -15.23 -9.87 13.94
N ILE A 95 -16.09 -9.63 12.93
CA ILE A 95 -16.45 -8.28 12.49
C ILE A 95 -17.33 -7.62 13.56
N ALA A 96 -18.38 -8.28 14.03
CA ALA A 96 -19.24 -7.79 15.10
C ALA A 96 -18.46 -7.50 16.39
N GLY A 97 -17.50 -8.38 16.76
CA GLY A 97 -16.64 -8.17 17.93
C GLY A 97 -15.74 -6.94 17.84
N ARG A 98 -15.43 -6.44 16.64
CA ARG A 98 -14.61 -5.23 16.43
C ARG A 98 -15.44 -3.98 16.18
N MET A 99 -16.66 -4.13 15.68
CA MET A 99 -17.59 -3.04 15.41
C MET A 99 -18.46 -2.78 16.64
N LYS A 100 -18.26 -1.63 17.30
CA LYS A 100 -19.06 -1.29 18.49
C LYS A 100 -20.53 -1.11 18.11
N GLY A 101 -21.42 -1.82 18.79
CA GLY A 101 -22.87 -1.64 18.65
C GLY A 101 -23.54 -2.48 17.57
N TYR A 102 -22.83 -3.46 16.99
CA TYR A 102 -23.40 -4.39 16.02
C TYR A 102 -23.31 -5.84 16.52
N THR A 103 -24.40 -6.59 16.37
CA THR A 103 -24.45 -8.03 16.57
C THR A 103 -23.99 -8.76 15.31
N GLN A 104 -23.62 -10.03 15.45
CA GLN A 104 -23.29 -10.88 14.29
C GLN A 104 -24.41 -10.91 13.25
N GLN A 105 -25.67 -10.99 13.69
CA GLN A 105 -26.84 -11.03 12.81
C GLN A 105 -27.04 -9.71 12.06
N GLU A 106 -26.82 -8.57 12.71
CA GLU A 106 -26.86 -7.26 12.05
C GLU A 106 -25.75 -7.13 11.01
N VAL A 107 -24.52 -7.55 11.34
CA VAL A 107 -23.40 -7.58 10.41
C VAL A 107 -23.70 -8.46 9.19
N GLU A 108 -24.26 -9.65 9.40
CA GLU A 108 -24.63 -10.56 8.31
C GLU A 108 -25.69 -9.93 7.40
N GLN A 109 -26.73 -9.31 7.95
CA GLN A 109 -27.76 -8.61 7.18
C GLN A 109 -27.20 -7.41 6.40
N MET A 110 -26.33 -6.62 7.03
CA MET A 110 -25.70 -5.46 6.40
C MET A 110 -24.76 -5.86 5.26
N LEU A 111 -24.07 -7.00 5.39
CA LEU A 111 -23.15 -7.52 4.39
C LEU A 111 -23.83 -8.35 3.30
N ALA A 112 -25.00 -8.93 3.55
CA ALA A 112 -25.72 -9.80 2.61
C ALA A 112 -25.81 -9.26 1.15
N PRO A 113 -26.01 -7.95 0.91
CA PRO A 113 -26.03 -7.42 -0.46
C PRO A 113 -24.65 -7.41 -1.16
N TYR A 114 -23.58 -7.36 -0.37
CA TYR A 114 -22.19 -7.21 -0.84
C TYR A 114 -21.43 -8.55 -0.89
N THR A 115 -22.01 -9.63 -0.38
CA THR A 115 -21.40 -10.96 -0.32
C THR A 115 -21.79 -11.89 -1.45
N LYS A 116 -22.52 -11.39 -2.48
CA LYS A 116 -23.05 -12.13 -3.66
C LYS A 116 -22.57 -13.58 -3.74
N LYS A 117 -23.50 -14.50 -3.43
CA LYS A 117 -23.40 -15.96 -3.48
C LYS A 117 -22.27 -16.45 -4.39
N LYS A 118 -21.23 -16.99 -3.77
CA LYS A 118 -20.43 -18.04 -4.37
C LYS A 118 -21.28 -19.31 -4.38
N ASP A 119 -22.28 -19.40 -5.27
CA ASP A 119 -22.89 -20.68 -5.59
C ASP A 119 -23.54 -20.67 -6.98
N GLU A 120 -23.28 -21.75 -7.73
CA GLU A 120 -23.97 -22.20 -8.96
C GLU A 120 -23.55 -21.60 -10.33
N GLY A 121 -22.25 -21.64 -10.65
CA GLY A 121 -21.75 -21.49 -12.03
C GLY A 121 -20.79 -22.60 -12.51
N SER A 122 -20.52 -23.61 -11.67
CA SER A 122 -19.59 -24.72 -11.99
C SER A 122 -20.31 -26.05 -12.28
N MET A 123 -21.62 -26.02 -12.49
CA MET A 123 -22.37 -27.10 -13.13
C MET A 123 -23.23 -26.45 -14.20
N MET A 124 -22.70 -26.35 -15.42
CA MET A 124 -23.38 -26.17 -16.72
C MET A 124 -22.41 -25.44 -17.67
N ALA A 125 -21.36 -26.14 -18.10
CA ALA A 125 -20.75 -26.02 -19.42
C ALA A 125 -19.78 -27.19 -19.62
#